data_AF-A0A382DC87-F1
#
_entry.id   AF-A0A382DC87-F1
#
_cell.length_a   1.000
_cell.length_b   1.000
_cell.length_c   1.000
_cell.angle_alpha   90.00
_cell.angle_beta   90.00
_cell.angle_gamma   90.00
#
_symmetry.space_group_name_H-M   'P 1'
#
loop_
_entity.id
_entity.type
_entity.pdbx_description
1 polymer ?
#
loop_
_entity_poly.entity_id
_entity_poly.type
_entity_poly.pdbx_seq_one_letter_code
_entity_poly.pdbx_strand_id
1 'polypeptide(L)'
;MVLVVLGTLAQRDIGLYASQQKYFSANITWLGNIIPAPGGRITMVVILVNLTFMVLFKHNLWKIKKIGVLIMHIGALLLLIGGGLTAI
;
A
#
# COMPACT_ATOMS: atom_id res chain seq x y z
N MET A 1 5.14 -4.11 5.32
CA MET A 1 5.54 -5.51 5.53
C MET A 1 4.80 -6.17 6.68
N VAL A 2 4.77 -5.57 7.88
CA VAL A 2 4.06 -6.14 9.06
C VAL A 2 2.60 -6.53 8.76
N LEU A 3 1.82 -5.62 8.15
CA LEU A 3 0.42 -5.88 7.80
C LEU A 3 0.25 -7.09 6.85
N VAL A 4 1.15 -7.23 5.88
CA VAL A 4 1.11 -8.34 4.91
C VAL A 4 1.37 -9.66 5.62
N VAL A 5 2.42 -9.74 6.44
CA VAL A 5 2.76 -10.96 7.19
C VAL A 5 1.60 -11.39 8.08
N LEU A 6 1.00 -10.46 8.84
CA LEU A 6 -0.11 -10.78 9.72
C LEU A 6 -1.38 -11.18 8.96
N GLY A 7 -1.68 -10.50 7.86
CA GLY A 7 -2.79 -10.87 6.99
C GLY A 7 -2.61 -12.26 6.38
N THR A 8 -1.40 -12.61 5.93
CA THR A 8 -1.10 -13.94 5.37
C THR A 8 -1.13 -15.04 6.42
N LEU A 9 -0.62 -14.78 7.64
CA LEU A 9 -0.76 -15.73 8.75
C LEU A 9 -2.22 -15.96 9.09
N ALA A 10 -3.01 -14.89 9.24
CA ALA A 10 -4.43 -14.99 9.52
C ALA A 10 -5.20 -15.69 8.39
N GLN A 11 -4.82 -15.47 7.13
CA GLN A 11 -5.44 -16.08 5.96
C GLN A 11 -5.43 -17.62 6.01
N ARG A 12 -4.45 -18.24 6.68
CA ARG A 12 -4.43 -19.68 6.90
C ARG A 12 -5.68 -20.17 7.64
N ASP A 13 -6.12 -19.41 8.64
CA ASP A 13 -7.15 -19.86 9.58
C ASP A 13 -8.55 -19.31 9.22
N ILE A 14 -8.65 -18.08 8.70
CA ILE A 14 -9.94 -17.44 8.36
C ILE A 14 -10.26 -17.43 6.86
N GLY A 15 -9.33 -17.90 6.03
CA GLY A 15 -9.46 -17.89 4.57
C GLY A 15 -9.12 -16.54 3.92
N LEU A 16 -8.98 -16.57 2.59
CA LEU A 16 -8.50 -15.43 1.79
C LEU A 16 -9.43 -14.22 1.89
N TYR A 17 -10.72 -14.40 1.61
CA TYR A 17 -11.67 -13.28 1.56
C TYR A 17 -11.84 -12.60 2.92
N ALA A 18 -11.97 -13.38 4.00
CA ALA A 18 -12.12 -12.81 5.34
C ALA A 18 -10.84 -12.09 5.81
N SER A 19 -9.66 -12.63 5.51
CA SER A 19 -8.39 -11.93 5.80
C SER A 19 -8.23 -10.66 4.97
N GLN A 20 -8.63 -10.70 3.70
CA GLN A 20 -8.68 -9.53 2.82
C GLN A 20 -9.52 -8.41 3.46
N GLN A 21 -10.73 -8.73 3.91
CA GLN A 21 -11.61 -7.73 4.53
C GLN A 21 -11.06 -7.19 5.86
N LYS A 22 -10.51 -8.08 6.71
CA LYS A 22 -10.03 -7.74 8.06
C LYS A 22 -8.73 -6.91 8.08
N TYR A 23 -7.80 -7.18 7.16
CA TYR A 23 -6.48 -6.53 7.15
C TYR A 23 -6.30 -5.55 6.00
N PHE A 24 -6.79 -5.88 4.79
CA PHE A 24 -6.46 -5.14 3.58
C PHE A 24 -7.54 -4.14 3.15
N SER A 25 -8.83 -4.46 3.30
CA SER A 25 -9.95 -3.52 3.08
C SER A 25 -10.27 -2.65 4.30
N ALA A 26 -9.72 -2.98 5.47
CA ALA A 26 -9.96 -2.21 6.68
C ALA A 26 -9.25 -0.83 6.62
N ASN A 27 -9.89 0.18 7.21
CA ASN A 27 -9.25 1.47 7.45
C ASN A 27 -8.31 1.38 8.66
N ILE A 28 -8.76 0.77 9.75
CA ILE A 28 -7.97 0.50 10.96
C ILE A 28 -8.05 -1.00 11.22
N THR A 29 -6.91 -1.62 11.51
CA THR A 29 -6.83 -3.02 11.93
C THR A 29 -6.20 -3.10 13.31
N TRP A 30 -6.66 -4.04 14.13
CA TRP A 30 -6.14 -4.22 15.48
C TRP A 30 -5.08 -5.32 15.47
N LEU A 31 -3.85 -4.93 15.78
CA LEU A 31 -2.74 -5.87 15.93
C LEU A 31 -2.90 -6.60 17.26
N GLY A 32 -3.20 -7.89 17.20
CA GLY A 32 -3.37 -8.73 18.39
C GLY A 32 -4.43 -8.19 19.36
N ASN A 33 -5.45 -7.47 18.87
CA ASN A 33 -6.48 -6.80 19.68
C ASN A 33 -5.98 -5.69 20.65
N ILE A 34 -4.72 -5.26 20.57
CA ILE A 34 -4.14 -4.31 21.55
C ILE A 34 -3.77 -2.97 20.91
N ILE A 35 -3.18 -2.99 19.71
CA ILE A 35 -2.64 -1.78 19.07
C ILE A 35 -3.45 -1.46 17.82
N PRO A 36 -4.10 -0.28 17.74
CA PRO A 36 -4.72 0.18 16.51
C PRO A 36 -3.63 0.54 15.50
N ALA A 37 -3.66 -0.07 14.34
CA ALA A 37 -2.74 0.20 13.23
C ALA A 37 -3.53 0.57 11.97
N PRO A 38 -2.93 1.34 11.04
CA PRO A 38 -3.55 1.58 9.75
C PRO A 38 -3.76 0.25 9.03
N GLY A 39 -4.98 0.02 8.55
CA GLY A 39 -5.29 -1.10 7.68
C GLY A 39 -4.76 -0.89 6.26
N GLY A 40 -5.03 -1.84 5.37
CA GLY A 40 -4.50 -1.81 4.00
C GLY A 40 -4.94 -0.58 3.22
N ARG A 41 -6.18 -0.11 3.36
CA ARG A 41 -6.67 1.08 2.66
C ARG A 41 -5.89 2.34 3.04
N ILE A 42 -5.78 2.63 4.34
CA ILE A 42 -5.01 3.80 4.80
C ILE A 42 -3.54 3.67 4.41
N THR A 43 -2.96 2.47 4.56
CA THR A 43 -1.56 2.23 4.18
C THR A 43 -1.33 2.51 2.69
N MET A 44 -2.22 2.03 1.82
CA MET A 44 -2.13 2.28 0.38
C MET A 44 -2.26 3.77 0.04
N VAL A 45 -3.19 4.50 0.66
CA VAL A 45 -3.34 5.95 0.47
C VAL A 45 -2.10 6.71 0.91
N VAL A 46 -1.54 6.38 2.08
CA VAL A 46 -0.32 7.02 2.59
C VAL A 46 0.86 6.81 1.64
N ILE A 47 1.04 5.59 1.12
CA ILE A 47 2.11 5.29 0.16
C ILE A 47 1.87 6.02 -1.17
N LEU A 48 0.63 6.04 -1.68
CA LEU A 48 0.26 6.73 -2.91
C LEU A 48 0.60 8.22 -2.83
N VAL A 49 0.17 8.87 -1.74
CA VAL A 49 0.45 10.30 -1.48
C VAL A 49 1.95 10.52 -1.41
N ASN A 50 2.68 9.76 -0.58
CA ASN A 50 4.13 9.92 -0.43
C ASN A 50 4.89 9.76 -1.77
N LEU A 51 4.56 8.74 -2.56
CA LEU A 51 5.16 8.52 -3.87
C LEU A 51 4.83 9.65 -4.86
N THR A 52 3.59 10.14 -4.84
CA THR A 52 3.17 11.26 -5.69
C THR A 52 3.96 12.52 -5.35
N PHE A 53 4.09 12.85 -4.06
CA PHE A 53 4.89 13.98 -3.61
C PHE A 53 6.37 13.83 -4.02
N MET A 54 6.94 12.64 -3.87
CA MET A 54 8.32 12.38 -4.29
C MET A 54 8.51 12.62 -5.79
N VAL A 55 7.61 12.13 -6.65
CA VAL A 55 7.72 12.28 -8.10
C VAL A 55 7.54 13.74 -8.53
N LEU A 56 6.59 14.47 -7.93
CA LEU A 56 6.28 15.85 -8.30
C LEU A 56 7.31 16.87 -7.80
N PHE A 57 7.73 16.76 -6.54
CA PHE A 57 8.50 17.84 -5.89
C PHE A 57 10.02 17.59 -5.88
N LYS A 58 10.49 16.34 -6.11
CA LYS A 58 11.92 16.03 -6.10
C LYS A 58 12.52 16.12 -7.50
N HIS A 59 12.72 17.35 -7.99
CA HIS A 59 13.27 17.64 -9.33
C HIS A 59 14.59 16.92 -9.67
N ASN A 60 15.42 16.61 -8.67
CA ASN A 60 16.66 15.85 -8.88
C ASN A 60 16.44 14.42 -9.42
N LEU A 61 15.21 13.88 -9.34
CA LEU A 61 14.85 12.58 -9.91
C LEU A 61 14.62 12.62 -11.43
N TRP A 62 14.29 13.79 -11.98
CA TRP A 62 13.98 13.99 -13.40
C TRP A 62 15.22 14.07 -14.30
N LYS A 63 16.40 13.74 -13.76
CA LYS A 63 17.64 13.67 -14.52
C LYS A 63 17.69 12.36 -15.30
N ILE A 64 18.19 12.38 -16.54
CA ILE A 64 18.35 11.20 -17.40
C ILE A 64 19.10 10.06 -16.67
N LYS A 65 20.11 10.41 -15.86
CA LYS A 65 20.88 9.45 -15.04
C LYS A 65 20.03 8.66 -14.02
N LYS A 66 18.80 9.09 -13.73
CA LYS A 66 17.88 8.48 -12.77
C LYS A 66 16.56 8.05 -13.41
N ILE A 67 16.49 7.96 -14.74
CA ILE A 67 15.25 7.63 -15.45
C ILE A 67 14.67 6.28 -15.03
N GLY A 68 15.51 5.27 -14.75
CA GLY A 68 15.07 3.98 -14.22
C GLY A 68 14.37 4.09 -12.87
N VAL A 69 14.85 4.97 -11.99
CA VAL A 69 14.20 5.25 -10.70
C VAL A 69 12.83 5.88 -10.93
N LEU A 70 12.74 6.84 -11.85
CA LEU A 70 11.47 7.50 -12.18
C LEU A 70 10.43 6.50 -12.72
N ILE A 71 10.85 5.62 -13.64
CA ILE A 71 9.99 4.56 -14.21
C ILE A 71 9.44 3.65 -13.11
N MET A 72 10.28 3.21 -12.15
CA MET A 72 9.83 2.36 -11.04
C MET A 72 8.77 3.05 -10.17
N HIS A 73 8.94 4.34 -9.87
CA HIS A 73 7.99 5.07 -9.03
C HIS A 73 6.67 5.32 -9.75
N ILE A 74 6.72 5.66 -11.05
CA ILE A 74 5.52 5.81 -11.89
C ILE A 74 4.80 4.46 -12.04
N GLY A 75 5.53 3.37 -12.24
CA GLY A 75 4.96 2.02 -12.28
C GLY A 75 4.26 1.64 -10.98
N ALA A 76 4.89 1.93 -9.83
CA ALA A 76 4.26 1.73 -8.53
C ALA A 76 2.99 2.58 -8.34
N LEU A 77 3.02 3.85 -8.77
CA LEU A 77 1.84 4.73 -8.77
C LEU A 77 0.71 4.15 -9.63
N LEU A 78 1.03 3.66 -10.83
CA LEU A 78 0.05 3.03 -11.73
C LEU A 78 -0.64 1.83 -11.07
N LEU A 79 0.13 0.96 -10.42
CA LEU A 79 -0.41 -0.21 -9.70
C LEU A 79 -1.29 0.19 -8.51
N LEU A 80 -0.87 1.19 -7.73
CA LEU A 80 -1.65 1.66 -6.59
C LEU A 80 -2.97 2.32 -7.00
N ILE A 81 -2.95 3.12 -8.08
CA ILE A 81 -4.16 3.74 -8.63
C ILE A 81 -5.10 2.66 -9.19
N GLY A 82 -4.57 1.71 -9.98
CA GLY A 82 -5.37 0.61 -10.53
C GLY A 82 -5.99 -0.29 -9.44
N GLY A 83 -5.20 -0.62 -8.41
CA GLY A 83 -5.69 -1.35 -7.24
C GLY A 83 -6.75 -0.58 -6.45
N GLY A 84 -6.61 0.75 -6.32
CA GLY A 84 -7.62 1.60 -5.69
C GLY A 84 -8.94 1.66 -6.46
N LEU A 85 -8.89 1.79 -7.79
CA LEU A 85 -10.08 1.85 -8.64
C LEU A 85 -10.87 0.53 -8.65
N THR A 86 -10.19 -0.61 -8.58
CA THR A 86 -10.82 -1.94 -8.54
C THR A 86 -11.31 -2.35 -7.16
N ALA A 87 -10.98 -1.57 -6.12
CA ALA A 87 -11.41 -1.83 -4.75
C ALA A 87 -12.75 -1.16 -4.38
N ILE A 88 -13.33 -0.38 -5.30
CA ILE A 88 -14.65 0.27 -5.22
C ILE A 88 -15.68 -0.69 -5.83
#